data_AF-A0A7R9YSA0-F1
#
_entry.id   AF-A0A7R9YSA0-F1
#
_cell.length_a   1.000
_cell.length_b   1.000
_cell.length_c   1.000
_cell.angle_alpha   90.00
_cell.angle_beta   90.00
_cell.angle_gamma   90.00
#
_symmetry.space_group_name_H-M   'P 1'
#
loop_
_entity.id
_entity.type
_entity.pdbx_description
1 polymer ?
#
loop_
_entity_poly.entity_id
_entity_poly.type
_entity_poly.pdbx_seq_one_letter_code
_entity_poly.pdbx_strand_id
1 'polypeptide(L)'
;MASSLASQLAGLAKASQQPSKRVRGRPSLLFDFQKAADVDAATVHAIGCEGLDELCRLDPRFAAFRATLFSQAATAYTRDQETPETVAKADEQLDAFLTRLSGYFLSPGAFKALEYLIRRYRVNEYNIPSLLLAALPYHSTNEFVRLVQTLYLENAVGWAWLARMQTS
;
A
#
# COMPACT_ATOMS: atom_id res chain seq x y z
N MET A 1 19.48 37.97 2.71
CA MET A 1 20.17 36.95 1.89
C MET A 1 20.23 35.66 2.70
N ALA A 2 19.19 34.82 2.61
CA ALA A 2 19.18 33.53 3.29
C ALA A 2 20.23 32.62 2.62
N SER A 3 21.16 32.10 3.41
CA SER A 3 22.39 31.45 2.94
C SER A 3 22.10 30.18 2.13
N SER A 4 22.91 29.89 1.10
CA SER A 4 22.83 28.64 0.32
C SER A 4 22.95 27.38 1.19
N LEU A 5 23.50 27.52 2.39
CA LEU A 5 23.59 26.48 3.39
C LEU A 5 22.21 26.13 3.98
N ALA A 6 21.30 27.10 4.12
CA ALA A 6 19.92 26.85 4.53
C ALA A 6 19.11 26.12 3.44
N SER A 7 19.34 26.41 2.16
CA SER A 7 18.69 25.68 1.07
C SER A 7 19.26 24.27 0.88
N GLN A 8 20.58 24.10 1.09
CA GLN A 8 21.23 22.79 1.11
C GLN A 8 20.75 21.93 2.28
N LEU A 9 20.62 22.52 3.48
CA LEU A 9 20.04 21.82 4.64
C LEU A 9 18.57 21.47 4.43
N ALA A 10 17.78 22.34 3.79
CA ALA A 10 16.38 22.03 3.45
C ALA A 10 16.27 20.89 2.42
N GLY A 11 17.19 20.81 1.46
CA GLY A 11 17.29 19.70 0.51
C GLY A 11 17.66 18.37 1.18
N LEU A 12 18.65 18.40 2.08
CA LEU A 12 19.05 17.23 2.86
C LEU A 12 17.98 16.81 3.88
N ALA A 13 17.24 17.76 4.47
CA ALA A 13 16.13 17.48 5.37
C ALA A 13 14.96 16.80 4.63
N LYS A 14 14.71 17.15 3.36
CA LYS A 14 13.74 16.44 2.51
C LYS A 14 14.21 15.03 2.12
N ALA A 15 15.50 14.84 1.88
CA ALA A 15 16.07 13.52 1.58
C ALA A 15 16.13 12.60 2.84
N SER A 16 16.19 13.18 4.03
CA SER A 16 16.18 12.49 5.33
C SER A 16 14.84 12.54 6.06
N GLN A 17 13.79 13.05 5.40
CA GLN A 17 12.43 13.07 5.95
C GLN A 17 11.93 11.62 6.01
N GLN A 18 12.13 10.98 7.16
CA GLN A 18 11.22 9.94 7.61
C GLN A 18 9.80 10.51 7.52
N PRO A 19 8.84 9.77 6.95
CA PRO A 19 7.49 10.29 6.72
C PRO A 19 6.93 10.84 8.03
N SER A 20 6.33 12.02 7.91
CA SER A 20 5.94 12.87 9.03
C SER A 20 5.04 12.11 10.03
N LYS A 21 5.22 12.40 11.33
CA LYS A 21 4.50 11.76 12.42
C LYS A 21 2.99 12.11 12.41
N ARG A 22 2.18 11.37 11.66
CA ARG A 22 0.73 11.08 11.88
C ARG A 22 0.46 9.72 11.22
N VAL A 23 -0.08 8.65 11.82
CA VAL A 23 -0.82 8.36 13.05
C VAL A 23 -0.03 7.30 13.85
N ARG A 24 -0.19 7.24 15.17
CA ARG A 24 0.61 6.40 16.11
C ARG A 24 0.46 4.87 15.94
N GLY A 25 -0.17 4.39 14.86
CA GLY A 25 -0.53 2.99 14.64
C GLY A 25 -0.21 2.50 13.21
N ARG A 26 -0.29 1.18 13.00
CA ARG A 26 -0.02 0.56 11.69
C ARG A 26 -1.16 0.84 10.71
N PRO A 27 -0.88 1.24 9.45
CA PRO A 27 -1.91 1.41 8.43
C PRO A 27 -2.62 0.07 8.19
N SER A 28 -3.95 0.10 8.15
CA SER A 28 -4.78 -1.08 7.96
C SER A 28 -6.12 -0.70 7.33
N LEU A 29 -6.59 -1.53 6.41
CA LEU A 29 -7.91 -1.48 5.79
C LEU A 29 -8.93 -2.33 6.57
N LEU A 30 -8.46 -3.37 7.26
CA LEU A 30 -9.31 -4.35 7.95
C LEU A 30 -9.46 -4.10 9.45
N PHE A 31 -8.47 -3.51 10.10
CA PHE A 31 -8.41 -3.40 11.55
C PHE A 31 -8.32 -1.95 12.01
N ASP A 32 -8.93 -1.66 13.16
CA ASP A 32 -8.69 -0.40 13.86
C ASP A 32 -7.22 -0.29 14.24
N PHE A 33 -6.66 0.93 14.27
CA PHE A 33 -5.23 1.17 14.51
C PHE A 33 -4.63 0.47 15.74
N GLN A 34 -5.42 0.29 16.81
CA GLN A 34 -4.99 -0.43 18.00
C GLN A 34 -4.86 -1.93 17.75
N LYS A 35 -5.92 -2.57 17.23
CA LYS A 35 -5.92 -3.99 16.88
C LYS A 35 -4.90 -4.30 15.79
N ALA A 36 -4.73 -3.38 14.85
CA ALA A 36 -3.79 -3.49 13.75
C ALA A 36 -2.34 -3.69 14.24
N ALA A 37 -1.95 -3.05 15.35
CA ALA A 37 -0.62 -3.19 15.93
C ALA A 37 -0.36 -4.61 16.47
N ASP A 38 -1.40 -5.23 17.02
CA ASP A 38 -1.34 -6.55 17.68
C ASP A 38 -1.38 -7.72 16.69
N VAL A 39 -1.89 -7.52 15.48
CA VAL A 39 -1.90 -8.58 14.45
C VAL A 39 -0.49 -8.83 13.93
N ASP A 40 -0.04 -10.08 14.08
CA ASP A 40 1.27 -10.55 13.65
C ASP A 40 1.35 -10.76 12.13
N ALA A 41 2.58 -10.79 11.60
CA ALA A 41 2.81 -10.87 10.17
C ALA A 41 2.30 -12.18 9.54
N ALA A 42 2.30 -13.29 10.28
CA ALA A 42 1.82 -14.57 9.75
C ALA A 42 0.30 -14.56 9.59
N THR A 43 -0.45 -14.00 10.55
CA THR A 43 -1.89 -13.82 10.41
C THR A 43 -2.25 -12.90 9.23
N VAL A 44 -1.53 -11.79 9.06
CA VAL A 44 -1.73 -10.89 7.90
C VAL A 44 -1.48 -11.63 6.58
N HIS A 45 -0.42 -12.44 6.50
CA HIS A 45 -0.14 -13.22 5.30
C HIS A 45 -1.23 -14.27 5.01
N ALA A 46 -1.72 -14.96 6.03
CA ALA A 46 -2.83 -15.90 5.91
C ALA A 46 -4.11 -15.22 5.39
N ILE A 47 -4.46 -14.06 5.95
CA ILE A 47 -5.59 -13.23 5.48
C ILE A 47 -5.37 -12.81 4.02
N GLY A 48 -4.17 -12.37 3.67
CA GLY A 48 -3.82 -12.00 2.30
C GLY A 48 -3.98 -13.16 1.31
N CYS A 49 -3.55 -14.36 1.69
CA CYS A 49 -3.72 -15.57 0.88
C CYS A 49 -5.19 -15.96 0.72
N GLU A 50 -5.99 -15.87 1.78
CA GLU A 50 -7.43 -16.08 1.72
C GLU A 50 -8.11 -15.08 0.78
N GLY A 51 -7.71 -13.81 0.85
CA GLY A 51 -8.17 -12.77 -0.06
C GLY A 51 -7.80 -13.05 -1.52
N LEU A 52 -6.59 -13.54 -1.76
CA LEU A 52 -6.16 -13.97 -3.09
C LEU A 52 -7.01 -15.15 -3.59
N ASP A 53 -7.33 -16.12 -2.74
CA ASP A 53 -8.15 -17.27 -3.12
C ASP A 53 -9.61 -16.89 -3.43
N GLU A 54 -10.15 -15.91 -2.71
CA GLU A 54 -11.42 -15.26 -3.06
C GLU A 54 -11.36 -14.57 -4.42
N LEU A 55 -10.30 -13.82 -4.71
CA LEU A 55 -10.10 -13.18 -6.01
C LEU A 55 -9.91 -14.21 -7.14
N CYS A 56 -9.20 -15.31 -6.89
CA CYS A 56 -9.00 -16.38 -7.88
C CYS A 56 -10.31 -17.07 -8.27
N ARG A 57 -11.29 -17.14 -7.35
CA ARG A 57 -12.64 -17.65 -7.65
C ARG A 57 -13.41 -16.74 -8.61
N LEU A 58 -13.10 -15.44 -8.62
CA LEU A 58 -13.71 -14.45 -9.52
C LEU A 58 -12.95 -14.34 -10.84
N ASP A 59 -11.61 -14.31 -10.78
CA ASP A 59 -10.71 -14.31 -11.93
C ASP A 59 -9.49 -15.21 -11.66
N PRO A 60 -9.41 -16.38 -12.32
CA PRO A 60 -8.29 -17.32 -12.14
C PRO A 60 -6.91 -16.73 -12.45
N ARG A 61 -6.84 -15.61 -13.19
CA ARG A 61 -5.57 -14.95 -13.52
C ARG A 61 -4.85 -14.40 -12.29
N PHE A 62 -5.54 -14.23 -11.17
CA PHE A 62 -4.91 -13.87 -9.89
C PHE A 62 -3.98 -14.96 -9.35
N ALA A 63 -4.15 -16.22 -9.76
CA ALA A 63 -3.33 -17.34 -9.29
C ALA A 63 -1.82 -17.15 -9.58
N ALA A 64 -1.48 -16.39 -10.62
CA ALA A 64 -0.09 -16.07 -10.98
C ALA A 64 0.66 -15.35 -9.84
N PHE A 65 -0.05 -14.61 -8.98
CA PHE A 65 0.55 -13.86 -7.88
C PHE A 65 0.77 -14.70 -6.61
N ARG A 66 0.24 -15.93 -6.55
CA ARG A 66 0.39 -16.83 -5.40
C ARG A 66 1.85 -17.23 -5.17
N ALA A 67 2.56 -17.54 -6.25
CA ALA A 67 3.96 -17.95 -6.20
C ALA A 67 4.94 -16.77 -6.09
N THR A 68 4.47 -15.53 -6.31
CA THR A 68 5.29 -14.32 -6.26
C THR A 68 4.97 -13.55 -4.98
N LEU A 69 4.02 -12.61 -5.05
CA LEU A 69 3.69 -11.65 -3.99
C LEU A 69 3.17 -12.33 -2.71
N PHE A 70 2.42 -13.43 -2.84
CA PHE A 70 1.77 -14.12 -1.72
C PHE A 70 2.48 -15.42 -1.32
N SER A 71 3.70 -15.64 -1.79
CA SER A 71 4.48 -16.81 -1.42
C SER A 71 4.92 -16.76 0.05
N GLN A 72 5.24 -17.92 0.64
CA GLN A 72 5.82 -17.93 1.99
C GLN A 72 7.18 -17.21 2.03
N ALA A 73 7.95 -17.25 0.94
CA ALA A 73 9.22 -16.53 0.84
C ALA A 73 9.01 -15.00 0.89
N ALA A 74 7.91 -14.50 0.31
CA ALA A 74 7.56 -13.09 0.34
C ALA A 74 7.33 -12.55 1.76
N THR A 75 7.05 -13.40 2.75
CA THR A 75 6.95 -12.96 4.16
C THR A 75 8.29 -12.53 4.76
N ALA A 76 9.41 -12.76 4.08
CA ALA A 76 10.74 -12.28 4.46
C ALA A 76 11.17 -10.99 3.73
N TYR A 77 10.46 -10.61 2.65
CA TYR A 77 10.75 -9.42 1.83
C TYR A 77 10.68 -8.11 2.62
N THR A 78 11.79 -7.37 2.75
CA THR A 78 11.78 -6.06 3.41
C THR A 78 12.33 -5.03 2.44
N ARG A 79 11.47 -4.15 1.91
CA ARG A 79 11.84 -3.24 0.80
C ARG A 79 13.15 -2.47 1.02
N ASP A 80 13.40 -2.00 2.24
CA ASP A 80 14.60 -1.22 2.58
C ASP A 80 15.91 -2.06 2.63
N GLN A 81 15.80 -3.39 2.59
CA GLN A 81 16.92 -4.35 2.60
C GLN A 81 17.15 -5.02 1.24
N GLU A 82 16.35 -4.69 0.24
CA GLU A 82 16.36 -5.34 -1.07
C GLU A 82 17.13 -4.52 -2.09
N THR A 83 17.59 -5.18 -3.16
CA THR A 83 18.28 -4.48 -4.24
C THR A 83 17.30 -3.68 -5.11
N PRO A 84 17.73 -2.57 -5.74
CA PRO A 84 16.86 -1.78 -6.61
C PRO A 84 16.18 -2.60 -7.72
N GLU A 85 16.87 -3.60 -8.26
CA GLU A 85 16.35 -4.48 -9.31
C GLU A 85 15.23 -5.39 -8.77
N THR A 86 15.39 -5.91 -7.55
CA THR A 86 14.39 -6.75 -6.89
C THR A 86 13.16 -5.93 -6.52
N VAL A 87 13.36 -4.70 -6.05
CA VAL A 87 12.30 -3.73 -5.77
C VAL A 87 11.52 -3.40 -7.04
N ALA A 88 12.19 -3.08 -8.14
CA ALA A 88 11.54 -2.77 -9.42
C ALA A 88 10.71 -3.96 -9.95
N LYS A 89 11.23 -5.19 -9.81
CA LYS A 89 10.49 -6.40 -10.19
C LYS A 89 9.24 -6.61 -9.31
N ALA A 90 9.36 -6.34 -8.00
CA ALA A 90 8.20 -6.40 -7.12
C ALA A 90 7.16 -5.34 -7.50
N ASP A 91 7.59 -4.11 -7.79
CA ASP A 91 6.71 -3.01 -8.23
C ASP A 91 5.95 -3.36 -9.51
N GLU A 92 6.62 -3.96 -10.50
CA GLU A 92 5.95 -4.42 -11.74
C GLU A 92 4.84 -5.44 -11.44
N GLN A 93 5.11 -6.39 -10.53
CA GLN A 93 4.10 -7.38 -10.12
C GLN A 93 2.96 -6.74 -9.34
N LEU A 94 3.25 -5.76 -8.48
CA LEU A 94 2.26 -5.00 -7.71
C LEU A 94 1.37 -4.18 -8.63
N ASP A 95 1.95 -3.47 -9.60
CA ASP A 95 1.20 -2.67 -10.57
C ASP A 95 0.29 -3.56 -11.44
N ALA A 96 0.78 -4.72 -11.88
CA ALA A 96 -0.01 -5.71 -12.60
C ALA A 96 -1.17 -6.25 -11.73
N PHE A 97 -0.91 -6.53 -10.46
CA PHE A 97 -1.93 -6.99 -9.50
C PHE A 97 -3.00 -5.92 -9.30
N LEU A 98 -2.61 -4.67 -9.00
CA LEU A 98 -3.50 -3.56 -8.70
C LEU A 98 -4.35 -3.16 -9.92
N THR A 99 -3.77 -3.16 -11.11
CA THR A 99 -4.49 -2.91 -12.36
C THR A 99 -5.63 -3.92 -12.54
N ARG A 100 -5.35 -5.21 -12.27
CA ARG A 100 -6.38 -6.26 -12.35
C ARG A 100 -7.39 -6.14 -11.22
N LEU A 101 -6.95 -5.80 -10.02
CA LEU A 101 -7.79 -5.60 -8.84
C LEU A 101 -8.85 -4.53 -9.05
N SER A 102 -8.61 -3.55 -9.93
CA SER A 102 -9.57 -2.48 -10.22
C SER A 102 -10.96 -3.01 -10.58
N GLY A 103 -11.07 -4.12 -11.31
CA GLY A 103 -12.38 -4.71 -11.64
C GLY A 103 -13.11 -5.37 -10.45
N TYR A 104 -12.43 -5.55 -9.32
CA TYR A 104 -12.87 -6.36 -8.18
C TYR A 104 -12.70 -5.62 -6.84
N PHE A 105 -12.48 -4.32 -6.84
CA PHE A 105 -12.09 -3.54 -5.65
C PHE A 105 -13.09 -3.67 -4.48
N LEU A 106 -14.39 -3.71 -4.75
CA LEU A 106 -15.44 -3.86 -3.73
C LEU A 106 -15.64 -5.30 -3.24
N SER A 107 -14.88 -6.28 -3.77
CA SER A 107 -14.96 -7.65 -3.28
C SER A 107 -14.29 -7.78 -1.90
N PRO A 108 -14.82 -8.64 -1.00
CA PRO A 108 -14.19 -8.88 0.30
C PRO A 108 -12.72 -9.34 0.17
N GLY A 109 -12.43 -10.14 -0.86
CA GLY A 109 -11.10 -10.65 -1.14
C GLY A 109 -10.09 -9.57 -1.50
N ALA A 110 -10.55 -8.48 -2.14
CA ALA A 110 -9.68 -7.36 -2.49
C ALA A 110 -9.11 -6.68 -1.23
N PHE A 111 -9.94 -6.40 -0.23
CA PHE A 111 -9.50 -5.74 1.00
C PHE A 111 -8.54 -6.61 1.81
N LYS A 112 -8.79 -7.92 1.86
CA LYS A 112 -7.87 -8.89 2.48
C LYS A 112 -6.51 -8.93 1.78
N ALA A 113 -6.50 -8.98 0.45
CA ALA A 113 -5.27 -8.96 -0.33
C ALA A 113 -4.51 -7.64 -0.17
N LEU A 114 -5.20 -6.51 -0.25
CA LEU A 114 -4.61 -5.17 -0.09
C LEU A 114 -4.03 -4.96 1.31
N GLU A 115 -4.68 -5.46 2.37
CA GLU A 115 -4.14 -5.38 3.74
C GLU A 115 -2.73 -5.97 3.82
N TYR A 116 -2.53 -7.15 3.23
CA TYR A 116 -1.22 -7.78 3.19
C TYR A 116 -0.21 -6.97 2.35
N LEU A 117 -0.62 -6.45 1.19
CA LEU A 117 0.26 -5.65 0.34
C LEU A 117 0.68 -4.32 1.01
N ILE A 118 -0.23 -3.67 1.73
CA ILE A 118 0.05 -2.46 2.52
C ILE A 118 1.07 -2.78 3.62
N ARG A 119 0.86 -3.86 4.37
CA ARG A 119 1.74 -4.19 5.49
C ARG A 119 3.11 -4.74 5.08
N ARG A 120 3.18 -5.52 4.00
CA ARG A 120 4.42 -6.18 3.57
C ARG A 120 5.23 -5.33 2.60
N TYR A 121 4.57 -4.76 1.59
CA TYR A 121 5.22 -4.05 0.49
C TYR A 121 5.15 -2.52 0.63
N ARG A 122 4.35 -2.01 1.58
CA ARG A 122 4.12 -0.57 1.78
C ARG A 122 3.61 0.10 0.49
N VAL A 123 2.68 -0.55 -0.21
CA VAL A 123 2.12 -0.03 -1.47
C VAL A 123 1.40 1.31 -1.30
N ASN A 124 0.90 1.59 -0.10
CA ASN A 124 0.31 2.87 0.31
C ASN A 124 1.34 4.01 0.43
N GLU A 125 2.63 3.71 0.30
CA GLU A 125 3.74 4.67 0.34
C GLU A 125 4.47 4.75 -1.00
N TYR A 126 4.76 3.60 -1.63
CA TYR A 126 5.60 3.51 -2.82
C TYR A 126 4.84 3.35 -4.13
N ASN A 127 3.63 2.76 -4.11
CA ASN A 127 2.84 2.45 -5.31
C ASN A 127 1.48 3.18 -5.30
N ILE A 128 1.45 4.39 -4.70
CA ILE A 128 0.23 5.18 -4.50
C ILE A 128 -0.54 5.42 -5.81
N PRO A 129 0.08 5.79 -6.94
CA PRO A 129 -0.65 6.02 -8.19
C PRO A 129 -1.42 4.78 -8.64
N SER A 130 -0.79 3.61 -8.64
CA SER A 130 -1.43 2.35 -9.04
C SER A 130 -2.56 1.96 -8.09
N LEU A 131 -2.37 2.18 -6.79
CA LEU A 131 -3.38 1.89 -5.78
C LEU A 131 -4.61 2.81 -5.92
N LEU A 132 -4.38 4.11 -6.16
CA LEU A 132 -5.44 5.07 -6.41
C LEU A 132 -6.16 4.80 -7.72
N LEU A 133 -5.44 4.51 -8.81
CA LEU A 133 -6.06 4.18 -10.10
C LEU A 133 -6.95 2.94 -10.00
N ALA A 134 -6.55 1.93 -9.23
CA ALA A 134 -7.36 0.75 -9.00
C ALA A 134 -8.69 1.08 -8.31
N ALA A 135 -8.67 2.02 -7.36
CA ALA A 135 -9.82 2.38 -6.53
C ALA A 135 -10.64 3.58 -7.05
N LEU A 136 -10.10 4.38 -7.98
CA LEU A 136 -10.70 5.61 -8.48
C LEU A 136 -12.12 5.44 -9.08
N PRO A 137 -12.44 4.33 -9.79
CA PRO A 137 -13.81 4.08 -10.24
C PRO A 137 -14.83 4.02 -9.08
N TYR A 138 -14.37 3.76 -7.86
CA TYR A 138 -15.17 3.59 -6.65
C TYR A 138 -15.05 4.78 -5.69
N HIS A 139 -14.62 5.96 -6.16
CA HIS A 139 -14.39 7.16 -5.33
C HIS A 139 -15.58 7.61 -4.46
N SER A 140 -16.81 7.20 -4.80
CA SER A 140 -18.03 7.52 -4.04
C SER A 140 -18.35 6.52 -2.92
N THR A 141 -17.45 5.57 -2.63
CA THR A 141 -17.68 4.48 -1.66
C THR A 141 -16.89 4.69 -0.36
N ASN A 142 -17.37 4.08 0.74
CA ASN A 142 -16.67 4.14 2.03
C ASN A 142 -15.34 3.38 1.97
N GLU A 143 -15.28 2.35 1.14
CA GLU A 143 -14.11 1.54 0.82
C GLU A 143 -12.98 2.42 0.27
N PHE A 144 -13.29 3.32 -0.66
CA PHE A 144 -12.33 4.28 -1.20
C PHE A 144 -11.82 5.25 -0.12
N VAL A 145 -12.71 5.80 0.71
CA VAL A 145 -12.31 6.69 1.81
C VAL A 145 -11.36 5.98 2.76
N ARG A 146 -11.68 4.74 3.14
CA ARG A 146 -10.83 3.90 4.00
C ARG A 146 -9.45 3.69 3.39
N LEU A 147 -9.38 3.42 2.09
CA LEU A 147 -8.10 3.31 1.38
C LEU A 147 -7.31 4.61 1.44
N VAL A 148 -7.93 5.74 1.12
CA VAL A 148 -7.27 7.06 1.11
C VAL A 148 -6.73 7.41 2.50
N GLN A 149 -7.43 7.07 3.58
CA GLN A 149 -6.98 7.28 4.95
C GLN A 149 -5.69 6.50 5.29
N THR A 150 -5.35 5.43 4.55
CA THR A 150 -4.10 4.67 4.75
C THR A 150 -2.91 5.18 3.92
N LEU A 151 -3.16 6.08 2.96
CA LEU A 151 -2.13 6.55 2.02
C LEU A 151 -1.17 7.56 2.64
N TYR A 152 0.11 7.50 2.24
CA TYR A 152 1.07 8.56 2.52
C TYR A 152 1.07 9.61 1.40
N LEU A 153 0.02 10.44 1.36
CA LEU A 153 -0.19 11.43 0.30
C LEU A 153 0.89 12.52 0.20
N GLU A 154 1.69 12.72 1.25
CA GLU A 154 2.85 13.64 1.21
C GLU A 154 3.87 13.24 0.13
N ASN A 155 3.94 11.94 -0.20
CA ASN A 155 4.83 11.39 -1.22
C ASN A 155 4.19 11.36 -2.62
N ALA A 156 2.89 11.65 -2.74
CA ALA A 156 2.12 11.46 -3.96
C ALA A 156 1.90 12.80 -4.72
N VAL A 157 2.83 13.12 -5.63
CA VAL A 157 2.72 14.31 -6.50
C VAL A 157 1.44 14.23 -7.34
N GLY A 158 0.62 15.28 -7.29
CA GLY A 158 -0.66 15.36 -8.02
C GLY A 158 -1.89 14.85 -7.26
N TRP A 159 -1.71 14.16 -6.12
CA TRP A 159 -2.81 13.59 -5.34
C TRP A 159 -3.09 14.33 -4.01
N ALA A 160 -2.39 15.43 -3.76
CA ALA A 160 -2.52 16.22 -2.53
C ALA A 160 -3.94 16.73 -2.24
N TRP A 161 -4.80 16.87 -3.27
CA TRP A 161 -6.19 17.30 -3.10
C TRP A 161 -7.03 16.30 -2.30
N LEU A 162 -6.62 15.02 -2.24
CA LEU A 162 -7.26 13.97 -1.43
C LEU A 162 -6.98 14.10 0.07
N ALA A 163 -6.01 14.92 0.49
CA ALA A 163 -5.60 15.03 1.89
C ALA A 163 -6.76 15.41 2.84
N ARG A 164 -7.77 16.13 2.34
CA ARG A 164 -8.97 16.47 3.13
C ARG A 164 -9.80 15.27 3.57
N MET A 165 -9.72 14.17 2.82
CA MET A 165 -10.41 12.91 3.15
C MET A 165 -9.71 12.13 4.28
N GLN A 166 -8.45 12.45 4.59
CA GLN A 166 -7.70 11.79 5.65
C GLN A 166 -7.99 12.37 7.05
N THR A 167 -8.61 13.55 7.11
CA THR A 167 -8.94 14.25 8.36
C THR A 167 -10.40 14.15 8.77
N SER A 168 -11.24 13.52 7.94
CA SER A 168 -12.68 13.35 8.17
C SER A 168 -12.99 11.96 8.71
#